data_AF-A0A3P8CUJ9-F1
#
_entry.id   AF-A0A3P8CUJ9-F1
#
_cell.length_a   1.000
_cell.length_b   1.000
_cell.length_c   1.000
_cell.angle_alpha   90.00
_cell.angle_beta   90.00
_cell.angle_gamma   90.00
#
_symmetry.space_group_name_H-M   'P 1'
#
loop_
_entity.id
_entity.type
_entity.pdbx_description
1 polymer ?
#
loop_
_entity_poly.entity_id
_entity_poly.type
_entity_poly.pdbx_seq_one_letter_code
_entity_poly.pdbx_strand_id
1 'polypeptide(L)'
;MSVPEKVFNRMLLNRMKNAVDAQLQDQQAGFRKDRSCTDRIATLRIIVEQSVKRNSSLYINFVDCEKAFDSVDRRTLWKLLRHYGEDCQHYPELI
;
A
#
# COMPACT_ATOMS: atom_id res chain seq x y z
N MET A 1 -7.73 10.08 18.39
CA MET A 1 -6.40 9.54 18.76
C MET A 1 -5.71 10.43 19.76
N SER A 2 -5.28 9.86 20.87
CA SER A 2 -4.49 10.57 21.90
C SER A 2 -3.03 10.77 21.45
N VAL A 3 -2.28 11.66 22.13
CA VAL A 3 -0.83 11.83 21.87
C VAL A 3 -0.06 10.52 22.13
N PRO A 4 -0.24 9.81 23.25
CA PRO A 4 0.40 8.51 23.48
C PRO A 4 0.12 7.49 22.37
N GLU A 5 -1.12 7.42 21.90
CA GLU A 5 -1.53 6.50 20.84
C GLU A 5 -0.83 6.79 19.51
N LYS A 6 -0.71 8.07 19.11
CA LYS A 6 0.03 8.45 17.89
C LYS A 6 1.51 8.09 17.99
N VAL A 7 2.12 8.29 19.15
CA VAL A 7 3.53 7.93 19.40
C VAL A 7 3.70 6.43 19.27
N PHE A 8 2.85 5.65 19.93
CA PHE A 8 2.88 4.19 19.86
C PHE A 8 2.69 3.65 18.43
N ASN A 9 1.68 4.15 17.71
CA ASN A 9 1.44 3.77 16.31
C ASN A 9 2.64 4.08 15.41
N ARG A 10 3.33 5.21 15.64
CA ARG A 10 4.52 5.57 14.87
C ARG A 10 5.71 4.66 15.20
N MET A 11 5.86 4.23 16.45
CA MET A 11 6.88 3.24 16.83
C MET A 11 6.64 1.90 16.13
N LEU A 12 5.40 1.41 16.12
CA LEU A 12 5.02 0.18 15.41
C LEU A 12 5.28 0.29 13.90
N LEU A 13 4.83 1.37 13.27
CA LEU A 13 5.05 1.61 11.85
C LEU A 13 6.55 1.61 11.51
N ASN A 14 7.38 2.27 12.31
CA ASN A 14 8.82 2.32 12.07
C ASN A 14 9.51 0.96 12.16
N ARG A 15 8.99 0.02 12.96
CA ARG A 15 9.52 -1.34 13.07
C ARG A 15 9.19 -2.18 11.84
N MET A 16 7.98 -2.04 11.30
CA MET A 16 7.48 -2.91 10.24
C MET A 16 7.69 -2.34 8.83
N LYS A 17 7.87 -1.02 8.69
CA LYS A 17 7.84 -0.35 7.38
C LYS A 17 8.81 -0.95 6.36
N ASN A 18 10.04 -1.29 6.74
CA ASN A 18 11.04 -1.76 5.77
C ASN A 18 10.69 -3.16 5.23
N ALA A 19 10.28 -4.07 6.14
CA ALA A 19 9.89 -5.42 5.78
C ALA A 19 8.64 -5.41 4.88
N VAL A 20 7.63 -4.59 5.21
CA VAL A 20 6.44 -4.44 4.38
C VAL A 20 6.77 -3.78 3.05
N ASP A 21 7.58 -2.72 3.02
CA ASP A 21 7.92 -1.97 1.80
C ASP A 21 8.68 -2.82 0.77
N ALA A 22 9.48 -3.77 1.23
CA ALA A 22 10.17 -4.76 0.39
C ALA A 22 9.20 -5.74 -0.31
N GLN A 23 8.02 -5.94 0.25
CA GLN A 23 7.01 -6.90 -0.22
C GLN A 23 5.93 -6.25 -1.08
N LEU A 24 5.79 -4.92 -0.98
CA LEU A 24 4.84 -4.16 -1.78
C LEU A 24 5.31 -4.02 -3.23
N GLN A 25 4.38 -4.22 -4.15
CA GLN A 25 4.61 -3.98 -5.58
C GLN A 25 5.07 -2.52 -5.83
N ASP A 26 5.94 -2.33 -6.82
CA ASP A 26 6.37 -1.00 -7.27
C ASP A 26 5.20 -0.15 -7.79
N GLN A 27 4.13 -0.81 -8.24
CA GLN A 27 2.85 -0.22 -8.61
C GLN A 27 1.99 0.18 -7.40
N GLN A 28 2.44 0.08 -6.16
CA GLN A 28 1.80 0.74 -5.02
C GLN A 28 2.52 2.06 -4.72
N ALA A 29 1.84 3.19 -4.86
CA ALA A 29 2.41 4.52 -4.54
C ALA A 29 1.84 5.09 -3.23
N GLY A 30 0.58 4.79 -2.92
CA GLY A 30 -0.06 5.22 -1.68
C GLY A 30 0.66 4.70 -0.44
N PHE A 31 0.79 5.56 0.57
CA PHE A 31 1.41 5.27 1.86
C PHE A 31 2.88 4.81 1.82
N ARG A 32 3.58 4.99 0.69
CA ARG A 32 5.02 4.73 0.55
C ARG A 32 5.81 6.02 0.51
N LYS A 33 6.98 6.03 1.14
CA LYS A 33 7.89 7.17 1.13
C LYS A 33 8.48 7.31 -0.28
N ASP A 34 8.65 8.56 -0.73
CA ASP A 34 9.29 8.89 -2.01
C ASP A 34 8.60 8.30 -3.26
N ARG A 35 7.32 7.93 -3.17
CA ARG A 35 6.49 7.47 -4.30
C ARG A 35 5.32 8.42 -4.54
N SER A 36 5.03 8.70 -5.82
CA SER A 36 3.92 9.55 -6.26
C SER A 36 3.07 8.85 -7.32
N CYS A 37 1.81 9.25 -7.43
CA CYS A 37 0.91 8.79 -8.50
C CYS A 37 1.09 9.56 -9.83
N THR A 38 1.90 10.63 -9.85
CA THR A 38 2.07 11.52 -11.02
C THR A 38 2.44 10.75 -12.28
N ASP A 39 3.44 9.86 -12.22
CA ASP A 39 3.91 9.11 -13.38
C ASP A 39 2.84 8.15 -13.92
N ARG A 40 2.03 7.58 -13.03
CA ARG A 40 0.94 6.67 -13.42
C ARG A 40 -0.21 7.42 -14.08
N ILE A 41 -0.54 8.61 -13.56
CA ILE A 41 -1.52 9.50 -14.18
C ILE A 41 -1.03 9.94 -15.57
N ALA A 42 0.25 10.33 -15.69
CA ALA A 42 0.84 10.69 -16.97
C ALA A 42 0.82 9.51 -17.95
N THR A 43 1.19 8.31 -17.50
CA THR A 43 1.14 7.09 -18.31
C THR A 43 -0.28 6.78 -18.79
N LEU A 44 -1.27 6.83 -17.89
CA LEU A 44 -2.67 6.63 -18.24
C LEU A 44 -3.13 7.64 -19.30
N ARG A 45 -2.76 8.92 -19.13
CA ARG A 45 -3.04 9.97 -20.09
C ARG A 45 -2.43 9.67 -21.47
N ILE A 46 -1.17 9.25 -21.52
CA ILE A 46 -0.50 8.86 -22.78
C ILE A 46 -1.24 7.70 -23.45
N ILE A 47 -1.65 6.67 -22.69
CA ILE A 47 -2.40 5.53 -23.23
C ILE A 47 -3.72 6.00 -23.86
N VAL A 48 -4.47 6.85 -23.16
CA VAL A 48 -5.72 7.42 -23.67
C VAL A 48 -5.49 8.22 -24.95
N GLU A 49 -4.50 9.10 -24.97
CA GLU A 49 -4.17 9.93 -26.14
C GLU A 49 -3.76 9.07 -27.35
N GLN A 50 -3.00 7.99 -27.14
CA GLN A 50 -2.60 7.06 -28.21
C GLN A 50 -3.79 6.28 -28.77
N SER A 51 -4.71 5.84 -27.91
CA SER A 51 -5.91 5.12 -28.37
C SER A 51 -6.80 6.00 -29.23
N VAL A 52 -6.98 7.28 -28.84
CA VAL A 52 -7.71 8.27 -29.65
C VAL A 52 -7.01 8.48 -30.99
N LYS A 53 -5.67 8.68 -30.98
CA LYS A 53 -4.89 8.91 -32.19
C LYS A 53 -4.96 7.74 -33.19
N ARG A 54 -5.05 6.51 -32.70
CA ARG A 54 -5.09 5.28 -33.51
C ARG A 54 -6.51 4.82 -33.85
N ASN A 55 -7.53 5.53 -33.39
CA ASN A 55 -8.93 5.12 -33.51
C ASN A 55 -9.18 3.69 -33.00
N SER A 56 -8.51 3.31 -31.92
CA SER A 56 -8.62 2.00 -31.30
C SER A 56 -9.49 2.07 -30.05
N SER A 57 -10.28 1.02 -29.79
CA SER A 57 -11.04 0.88 -28.55
C SER A 57 -10.12 0.76 -27.34
N LEU A 58 -10.48 1.44 -26.24
CA LEU A 58 -9.80 1.40 -24.95
C LEU A 58 -10.85 1.29 -23.85
N TYR A 59 -10.63 0.40 -22.90
CA TYR A 59 -11.49 0.20 -21.72
C TYR A 59 -10.66 0.41 -20.45
N ILE A 60 -11.16 1.25 -19.54
CA ILE A 60 -10.51 1.58 -18.26
C ILE A 60 -11.53 1.35 -17.15
N ASN A 61 -11.13 0.60 -16.12
CA ASN A 61 -11.94 0.36 -14.92
C ASN A 61 -11.29 1.03 -13.72
N PHE A 62 -12.08 1.81 -12.99
CA PHE A 62 -11.69 2.37 -11.69
C PHE A 62 -12.33 1.53 -10.59
N VAL A 63 -11.52 0.98 -9.71
CA VAL A 63 -11.97 0.19 -8.56
C VAL A 63 -11.66 0.99 -7.30
N ASP A 64 -12.68 1.24 -6.50
CA ASP A 64 -12.55 1.90 -5.19
C ASP A 64 -13.26 1.03 -4.13
N CYS A 65 -12.66 0.97 -2.94
CA CYS A 65 -13.18 0.17 -1.83
C CYS A 65 -13.94 1.07 -0.86
N GLU A 66 -15.25 0.86 -0.75
CA GLU A 66 -16.05 1.58 0.25
C GLU A 66 -15.53 1.26 1.67
N LYS A 67 -15.25 2.32 2.45
CA LYS A 67 -14.78 2.22 3.85
C LYS A 67 -13.58 1.30 4.01
N ALA A 68 -12.57 1.45 3.15
CA ALA A 68 -11.40 0.56 3.07
C ALA A 68 -10.69 0.24 4.39
N PHE A 69 -10.76 1.13 5.40
CA PHE A 69 -10.19 0.87 6.73
C PHE A 69 -11.16 0.18 7.69
N ASP A 70 -12.45 0.48 7.60
CA ASP A 70 -13.47 -0.10 8.48
C ASP A 70 -13.84 -1.52 8.04
N SER A 71 -13.67 -1.83 6.75
CA SER A 71 -14.01 -3.14 6.17
C SER A 71 -12.91 -4.21 6.29
N VAL A 72 -11.75 -3.87 6.86
CA VAL A 72 -10.62 -4.82 6.99
C VAL A 72 -10.93 -5.91 8.01
N ASP A 73 -10.91 -7.17 7.58
CA ASP A 73 -10.98 -8.32 8.49
C ASP A 73 -9.71 -8.42 9.36
N ARG A 74 -9.89 -8.27 10.69
CA ARG A 74 -8.78 -8.23 11.64
C ARG A 74 -8.01 -9.54 11.70
N ARG A 75 -8.66 -10.70 11.53
CA ARG A 75 -7.97 -12.01 11.57
C ARG A 75 -7.02 -12.16 10.38
N THR A 76 -7.46 -11.73 9.21
CA THR A 76 -6.68 -11.73 7.97
C THR A 76 -5.53 -10.74 8.06
N LEU A 77 -5.78 -9.53 8.56
CA LEU A 77 -4.72 -8.54 8.79
C LEU A 77 -3.60 -9.10 9.68
N TRP A 78 -3.92 -9.74 10.80
CA TRP A 78 -2.89 -10.34 11.66
C TRP A 78 -2.11 -11.48 11.00
N LYS A 79 -2.75 -12.27 10.13
CA LYS A 79 -2.04 -13.30 9.35
C LYS A 79 -1.06 -12.67 8.36
N LEU A 80 -1.46 -11.61 7.67
CA LEU A 80 -0.60 -10.88 6.73
C LEU A 80 0.56 -10.20 7.45
N LEU A 81 0.31 -9.56 8.60
CA LEU A 81 1.36 -8.91 9.39
C LEU A 81 2.39 -9.90 9.93
N ARG A 82 1.97 -11.12 10.31
CA ARG A 82 2.92 -12.19 10.66
C ARG A 82 3.74 -12.62 9.45
N HIS A 83 3.08 -12.89 8.32
CA HIS A 83 3.75 -13.31 7.09
C HIS A 83 4.82 -12.31 6.62
N TYR A 84 4.51 -11.02 6.62
CA TYR A 84 5.45 -9.97 6.23
C TYR A 84 6.41 -9.54 7.36
N GLY A 85 6.12 -9.91 8.60
CA GLY A 85 6.91 -9.58 9.78
C GLY A 85 7.96 -10.63 10.16
N GLU A 86 8.08 -11.74 9.42
CA GLU A 86 9.00 -12.84 9.75
C GLU A 86 10.49 -12.50 9.62
N ASP A 87 10.85 -11.31 9.13
CA ASP A 87 12.22 -10.76 9.29
C ASP A 87 12.53 -10.36 10.76
N CYS A 88 11.58 -10.48 11.68
CA CYS A 88 11.80 -10.35 13.13
C CYS A 88 12.11 -11.69 13.84
N GLN A 89 12.71 -12.69 13.18
CA GLN A 89 13.34 -13.83 13.87
C GLN A 89 14.56 -13.44 14.75
N HIS A 90 14.78 -12.15 15.01
CA HIS A 90 15.88 -11.68 15.87
C HIS A 90 15.48 -11.37 17.33
N TYR A 91 14.19 -11.45 17.71
CA TYR A 91 13.78 -11.22 19.11
C TYR A 91 12.61 -12.13 19.55
N PRO A 92 12.89 -13.39 19.93
CA PRO A 92 11.89 -14.31 20.46
C PRO A 92 11.36 -13.94 21.86
N GLU A 93 11.90 -12.91 22.50
CA GLU A 93 11.62 -12.57 23.92
C GLU A 93 10.29 -11.80 24.15
N LEU A 94 9.53 -11.48 23.10
CA LEU A 94 8.43 -10.49 23.19
C LEU A 94 7.07 -11.00 22.65
N ILE A 95 6.86 -12.32 22.64
CA ILE A 95 5.53 -12.93 22.47
C ILE A 95 5.14 -13.65 23.77
#